data_AF-A0A7L7L4N3-F1
#
_entry.id   AF-A0A7L7L4N3-F1
#
_cell.length_a   1.000
_cell.length_b   1.000
_cell.length_c   1.000
_cell.angle_alpha   90.00
_cell.angle_beta   90.00
_cell.angle_gamma   90.00
#
_symmetry.space_group_name_H-M   'P 1'
#
loop_
_entity.id
_entity.type
_entity.pdbx_description
1 polymer ?
#
loop_
_entity_poly.entity_id
_entity_poly.type
_entity_poly.pdbx_seq_one_letter_code
_entity_poly.pdbx_strand_id
1 'polypeptide(L)'
;MNVKDIVYSFACLSFAVVIGAAVYEHRAVVPQWSVALPASLSMFHGKYGLDAGAFWKVIHPVTLLLFILALSLSWKTTRRKNILVTLIGYVSILAITAIYFVPELMALTGTPFSETMDPSLTQRAQLWELLSQIRLAILVVLSIILFLGLTKAADKVSTPKTNQKAKAVQPQQVGV
;
A
#
# COMPACT_ATOMS: atom_id res chain seq x y z
N MET A 1 -6.58 23.27 -9.19
CA MET A 1 -6.55 21.91 -8.61
C MET A 1 -7.98 21.54 -8.26
N ASN A 2 -8.54 20.47 -8.83
CA ASN A 2 -9.92 20.08 -8.58
C ASN A 2 -10.02 19.09 -7.38
N VAL A 3 -11.24 18.77 -6.94
CA VAL A 3 -11.46 17.85 -5.80
C VAL A 3 -10.85 16.47 -6.04
N LYS A 4 -10.83 15.97 -7.29
CA LYS A 4 -10.22 14.67 -7.61
C LYS A 4 -8.70 14.70 -7.41
N ASP A 5 -8.06 15.79 -7.79
CA ASP A 5 -6.61 15.99 -7.58
C ASP A 5 -6.30 16.00 -6.08
N ILE A 6 -7.07 16.76 -5.30
CA ILE A 6 -6.89 16.87 -3.84
C ILE A 6 -7.01 15.49 -3.18
N VAL A 7 -8.09 14.76 -3.45
CA VAL A 7 -8.32 13.43 -2.84
C VAL A 7 -7.26 12.42 -3.27
N TYR A 8 -6.84 12.43 -4.54
CA TYR A 8 -5.77 11.57 -5.02
C TYR A 8 -4.44 11.90 -4.31
N SER A 9 -4.09 13.19 -4.18
CA SER A 9 -2.89 13.62 -3.47
C SER A 9 -2.90 13.19 -2.00
N PHE A 10 -4.04 13.24 -1.32
CA PHE A 10 -4.15 12.71 0.04
C PHE A 10 -3.97 11.18 0.10
N ALA A 11 -4.48 10.43 -0.89
CA ALA A 11 -4.22 9.00 -0.98
C ALA A 11 -2.72 8.70 -1.17
N CYS A 12 -2.04 9.46 -2.04
CA CYS A 12 -0.58 9.39 -2.20
C CYS A 12 0.17 9.69 -0.91
N LEU A 13 -0.20 10.77 -0.22
CA LEU A 13 0.43 11.19 1.03
C LEU A 13 0.26 10.13 2.11
N SER A 14 -0.97 9.64 2.32
CA SER A 14 -1.26 8.60 3.31
C SER A 14 -0.47 7.32 3.03
N PHE A 15 -0.38 6.91 1.76
CA PHE A 15 0.40 5.73 1.37
C PHE A 15 1.91 5.94 1.54
N ALA A 16 2.41 7.14 1.29
CA ALA A 16 3.80 7.50 1.58
C ALA A 16 4.09 7.48 3.09
N VAL A 17 3.15 7.90 3.94
CA VAL A 17 3.28 7.81 5.41
C VAL A 17 3.38 6.35 5.88
N VAL A 18 2.57 5.45 5.32
CA VAL A 18 2.67 3.99 5.57
C VAL A 18 4.08 3.48 5.24
N ILE A 19 4.61 3.86 4.07
CA ILE A 19 5.95 3.45 3.63
C ILE A 19 7.03 4.06 4.53
N GLY A 20 6.91 5.34 4.87
CA GLY A 20 7.85 6.04 5.75
C GLY A 20 7.94 5.40 7.13
N ALA A 21 6.81 5.00 7.71
CA ALA A 21 6.78 4.26 8.97
C ALA A 21 7.46 2.88 8.86
N ALA A 22 7.20 2.14 7.78
CA ALA A 22 7.86 0.86 7.55
C ALA A 22 9.38 1.00 7.32
N VAL A 23 9.83 2.07 6.64
CA VAL A 23 11.25 2.40 6.52
C VAL A 23 11.84 2.69 7.90
N TYR A 24 11.16 3.50 8.72
CA TYR A 24 11.59 3.80 10.08
C TYR A 24 11.71 2.53 10.92
N GLU A 25 10.73 1.63 10.87
CA GLU A 25 10.81 0.34 11.57
C GLU A 25 12.07 -0.43 11.19
N HIS A 26 12.34 -0.60 9.89
CA HIS A 26 13.50 -1.35 9.41
C HIS A 26 14.85 -0.69 9.69
N ARG A 27 14.89 0.63 9.94
CA ARG A 27 16.13 1.36 10.19
C ARG A 27 16.42 1.60 11.66
N ALA A 28 15.37 1.84 12.45
CA ALA A 28 15.50 2.28 13.83
C ALA A 28 14.97 1.27 14.85
N VAL A 29 14.01 0.41 14.48
CA VAL A 29 13.32 -0.47 15.43
C VAL A 29 13.81 -1.91 15.29
N VAL A 30 13.77 -2.48 14.08
CA VAL A 30 14.15 -3.88 13.81
C VAL A 30 15.57 -4.20 14.27
N PRO A 31 16.59 -3.40 13.94
CA PRO A 31 17.94 -3.66 14.41
C PRO A 31 18.10 -3.62 15.94
N GLN A 32 17.16 -3.02 16.68
CA GLN A 32 17.24 -2.96 18.14
C GLN A 32 16.72 -4.24 18.79
N TRP A 33 15.64 -4.82 18.27
CA TRP A 33 15.08 -6.03 18.86
C TRP A 33 15.63 -7.33 18.26
N SER A 34 16.25 -7.31 17.08
CA SER A 34 16.73 -8.53 16.42
C SER A 34 18.16 -8.96 16.81
N VAL A 35 18.92 -8.13 17.54
CA VAL A 35 20.35 -8.34 17.81
C VAL A 35 20.69 -9.36 18.89
N ALA A 36 19.81 -9.57 19.88
CA ALA A 36 20.10 -10.41 21.04
C ALA A 36 18.83 -11.10 21.55
N LEU A 37 18.21 -11.91 20.70
CA LEU A 37 16.96 -12.61 21.02
C LEU A 37 17.18 -13.72 22.08
N PRO A 38 16.34 -13.81 23.13
CA PRO A 38 15.14 -13.00 23.39
C PRO A 38 15.37 -11.75 24.25
N ALA A 39 16.56 -11.53 24.82
CA ALA A 39 16.84 -10.40 25.73
C ALA A 39 16.42 -9.03 25.16
N SER A 40 16.73 -8.78 23.88
CA SER A 40 16.40 -7.53 23.19
C SER A 40 14.90 -7.32 22.94
N LEU A 41 14.06 -8.35 23.09
CA LEU A 41 12.59 -8.22 22.99
C LEU A 41 11.96 -7.48 24.18
N SER A 42 12.71 -7.30 25.27
CA SER A 42 12.27 -6.53 26.44
C SER A 42 11.77 -5.13 26.10
N MET A 43 12.20 -4.52 24.98
CA MET A 43 11.69 -3.24 24.50
C MET A 43 10.18 -3.23 24.16
N PHE A 44 9.57 -4.40 23.98
CA PHE A 44 8.14 -4.56 23.75
C PHE A 44 7.35 -4.85 25.03
N HIS A 45 8.02 -5.04 26.17
CA HIS A 45 7.40 -5.47 27.42
C HIS A 45 7.24 -4.33 28.43
N GLY A 46 6.39 -4.57 29.44
CA GLY A 46 6.17 -3.64 30.55
C GLY A 46 5.28 -2.45 30.20
N LYS A 47 5.11 -1.55 31.17
CA LYS A 47 4.18 -0.39 31.08
C LYS A 47 4.49 0.58 29.93
N TYR A 48 5.74 0.64 29.49
CA TYR A 48 6.23 1.56 28.47
C TYR A 48 6.77 0.83 27.24
N GLY A 49 6.41 -0.45 27.06
CA GLY A 49 6.79 -1.24 25.90
C GLY A 49 6.28 -0.60 24.60
N LEU A 50 7.05 -0.76 23.52
CA LEU A 50 6.69 -0.22 22.21
C LEU A 50 5.41 -0.89 21.67
N ASP A 51 4.34 -0.10 21.49
CA ASP A 51 3.12 -0.53 20.80
C ASP A 51 3.07 0.04 19.38
N ALA A 52 3.69 -0.66 18.43
CA ALA A 52 3.58 -0.32 17.01
C ALA A 52 2.14 -0.44 16.49
N GLY A 53 1.31 -1.27 17.12
CA GLY A 53 -0.07 -1.50 16.73
C GLY A 53 -0.94 -0.24 16.84
N ALA A 54 -0.62 0.67 17.76
CA ALA A 54 -1.31 1.96 17.91
C ALA A 54 -1.29 2.79 16.61
N PHE A 55 -0.17 2.78 15.89
CA PHE A 55 -0.05 3.47 14.60
C PHE A 55 -0.75 2.67 13.48
N TRP A 56 -0.44 1.38 13.35
CA TRP A 56 -0.89 0.56 12.24
C TRP A 56 -2.41 0.39 12.18
N LYS A 57 -3.07 0.22 13.33
CA LYS A 57 -4.54 0.09 13.43
C LYS A 57 -5.29 1.33 12.92
N VAL A 58 -4.66 2.50 12.95
CA VAL A 58 -5.28 3.76 12.51
C VAL A 58 -4.94 4.08 11.06
N ILE A 59 -3.66 3.99 10.67
CA ILE A 59 -3.23 4.45 9.35
C ILE A 59 -3.71 3.55 8.21
N HIS A 60 -3.87 2.24 8.44
CA HIS A 60 -4.35 1.31 7.41
C HIS A 60 -5.80 1.61 6.99
N PRO A 61 -6.80 1.72 7.91
CA PRO A 61 -8.15 2.13 7.54
C PRO A 61 -8.22 3.49 6.84
N VAL A 62 -7.48 4.49 7.33
CA VAL A 62 -7.44 5.83 6.70
C VAL A 62 -6.95 5.74 5.27
N THR A 63 -5.85 5.01 5.03
CA THR A 63 -5.27 4.84 3.70
C THR A 63 -6.23 4.10 2.76
N LEU A 64 -6.89 3.04 3.22
CA LEU A 64 -7.88 2.30 2.43
C LEU A 64 -9.09 3.17 2.06
N LEU A 65 -9.60 3.95 3.01
CA LEU A 65 -10.71 4.88 2.78
C LEU A 65 -10.33 5.92 1.72
N LEU A 66 -9.13 6.49 1.79
CA LEU A 66 -8.64 7.44 0.80
C LEU A 66 -8.49 6.80 -0.59
N PHE A 67 -8.03 5.55 -0.68
CA PHE A 67 -7.99 4.83 -1.96
C PHE A 67 -9.38 4.62 -2.55
N ILE A 68 -10.36 4.21 -1.73
CA ILE A 68 -11.74 4.00 -2.18
C ILE A 68 -12.34 5.31 -2.70
N LEU A 69 -12.16 6.41 -1.97
CA LEU A 69 -12.63 7.72 -2.39
C LEU A 69 -11.95 8.18 -3.68
N ALA A 70 -10.62 8.07 -3.76
CA ALA A 70 -9.86 8.43 -4.95
C ALA A 70 -10.30 7.61 -6.18
N LEU A 71 -10.53 6.31 -6.00
CA LEU A 71 -10.99 5.40 -7.05
C LEU A 71 -12.39 5.76 -7.54
N SER A 72 -13.33 6.00 -6.61
CA SER A 72 -14.71 6.39 -6.93
C SER A 72 -14.75 7.70 -7.72
N LEU A 73 -14.01 8.72 -7.30
CA LEU A 73 -13.94 10.01 -7.99
C LEU A 73 -13.23 9.94 -9.35
N SER A 74 -12.26 9.03 -9.47
CA SER A 74 -11.42 8.87 -10.67
C SER A 74 -11.88 7.75 -11.59
N TRP A 75 -13.06 7.16 -11.36
CA TRP A 75 -13.51 5.93 -12.04
C TRP A 75 -13.54 6.03 -13.58
N LYS A 76 -13.90 7.19 -14.12
CA LYS A 76 -14.00 7.44 -15.57
C LYS A 76 -12.76 8.13 -16.16
N THR A 77 -11.65 8.11 -15.44
CA THR A 77 -10.40 8.80 -15.82
C THR A 77 -9.29 7.80 -16.14
N THR A 78 -8.22 8.26 -16.79
CA THR A 78 -7.02 7.45 -17.06
C THR A 78 -6.26 7.07 -15.79
N ARG A 79 -6.54 7.73 -14.66
CA ARG A 79 -5.94 7.44 -13.35
C ARG A 79 -6.45 6.15 -12.72
N ARG A 80 -7.66 5.69 -13.08
CA ARG A 80 -8.33 4.51 -12.50
C ARG A 80 -7.41 3.30 -12.42
N LYS A 81 -6.67 2.99 -13.50
CA LYS A 81 -5.80 1.81 -13.56
C LYS A 81 -4.70 1.84 -12.49
N ASN A 82 -4.07 3.00 -12.27
CA ASN A 82 -3.01 3.12 -11.29
C ASN A 82 -3.55 2.94 -9.87
N ILE A 83 -4.67 3.60 -9.54
CA ILE A 83 -5.31 3.47 -8.22
C ILE A 83 -5.72 2.01 -7.98
N LEU A 84 -6.32 1.37 -8.97
CA LEU A 84 -6.84 0.01 -8.83
C LEU A 84 -5.72 -1.02 -8.67
N VAL A 85 -4.63 -0.90 -9.44
CA VAL A 85 -3.44 -1.76 -9.27
C VAL A 85 -2.84 -1.58 -7.88
N THR A 86 -2.64 -0.33 -7.43
CA THR A 86 -2.08 -0.03 -6.10
C THR A 86 -3.01 -0.53 -5.00
N LEU A 87 -4.33 -0.30 -5.10
CA LEU A 87 -5.30 -0.74 -4.10
C LEU A 87 -5.35 -2.25 -3.97
N ILE A 88 -5.41 -3.00 -5.08
CA ILE A 88 -5.39 -4.47 -5.04
C ILE A 88 -4.08 -4.96 -4.43
N GLY A 89 -2.93 -4.43 -4.88
CA GLY A 89 -1.63 -4.80 -4.33
C GLY A 89 -1.54 -4.54 -2.83
N TYR A 90 -2.06 -3.39 -2.38
CA TYR A 90 -2.05 -3.03 -0.97
C TYR A 90 -2.97 -3.92 -0.12
N VAL A 91 -4.18 -4.21 -0.58
CA VAL A 91 -5.11 -5.13 0.10
C VAL A 91 -4.50 -6.53 0.21
N SER A 92 -3.85 -7.03 -0.84
CA SER A 92 -3.13 -8.31 -0.80
C SER A 92 -2.02 -8.30 0.25
N ILE A 93 -1.24 -7.21 0.33
CA ILE A 93 -0.19 -7.07 1.36
C ILE A 93 -0.79 -7.02 2.77
N LEU A 94 -1.93 -6.35 2.97
CA LEU A 94 -2.60 -6.33 4.27
C LEU A 94 -3.12 -7.72 4.66
N ALA A 95 -3.66 -8.49 3.70
CA ALA A 95 -4.08 -9.86 3.94
C ALA A 95 -2.90 -10.75 4.36
N ILE A 96 -1.79 -10.71 3.61
CA ILE A 96 -0.55 -11.44 3.97
C ILE A 96 -0.02 -10.97 5.34
N THR A 97 -0.11 -9.67 5.62
CA THR A 97 0.31 -9.10 6.90
C THR A 97 -0.51 -9.62 8.06
N ALA A 98 -1.84 -9.70 7.90
CA ALA A 98 -2.72 -10.25 8.92
C ALA A 98 -2.53 -11.76 9.13
N ILE A 99 -2.22 -12.52 8.06
CA ILE A 99 -2.06 -13.99 8.12
C ILE A 99 -0.69 -14.41 8.67
N TYR A 100 0.38 -13.73 8.28
CA TYR A 100 1.76 -14.14 8.61
C TYR A 100 2.48 -13.13 9.51
N PHE A 101 2.64 -11.88 9.05
CA PHE A 101 3.54 -10.93 9.72
C PHE A 101 3.09 -10.53 11.12
N VAL A 102 1.78 -10.29 11.32
CA VAL A 102 1.23 -9.91 12.62
C VAL A 102 1.31 -11.07 13.61
N PRO A 103 0.81 -12.28 13.30
CA PRO A 103 0.93 -13.43 14.20
C PRO A 103 2.38 -13.77 14.53
N GLU A 104 3.28 -13.76 13.54
CA GLU A 104 4.68 -14.10 13.76
C GLU A 104 5.40 -13.05 14.62
N LEU A 105 5.14 -11.76 14.39
CA LEU A 105 5.70 -10.70 15.23
C LEU A 105 5.17 -10.79 16.67
N MET A 106 3.89 -11.07 16.86
CA MET A 106 3.31 -11.29 18.19
C MET A 106 3.93 -12.52 18.87
N ALA A 107 4.17 -13.61 18.14
CA ALA A 107 4.81 -14.80 18.67
C ALA A 107 6.27 -14.54 19.07
N LEU A 108 7.01 -13.77 18.28
CA LEU A 108 8.38 -13.34 18.63
C LEU A 108 8.35 -12.43 19.87
N THR A 109 7.64 -11.30 19.79
CA THR A 109 7.59 -10.28 20.85
C THR A 109 6.90 -10.74 22.13
N GLY A 110 6.08 -11.79 22.09
CA GLY A 110 5.49 -12.43 23.27
C GLY A 110 6.44 -13.36 24.03
N THR A 111 7.65 -13.61 23.50
CA THR A 111 8.63 -14.48 24.17
C THR A 111 9.13 -13.83 25.46
N PRO A 112 9.12 -14.53 26.61
CA PRO A 112 9.69 -14.02 27.85
C PRO A 112 11.19 -13.67 27.73
N PHE A 113 11.62 -12.74 28.56
CA PHE A 113 13.03 -12.40 28.68
C PHE A 113 13.89 -13.61 29.11
N SER A 114 15.06 -13.76 28.48
CA SER A 114 16.12 -14.67 28.89
C SER A 114 17.47 -14.12 28.43
N GLU A 115 18.51 -14.30 29.24
CA GLU A 115 19.90 -13.97 28.89
C GLU A 115 20.52 -14.99 27.92
N THR A 116 19.95 -16.20 27.85
CA THR A 116 20.41 -17.24 26.92
C THR A 116 19.83 -17.00 25.53
N MET A 117 20.72 -16.88 24.54
CA MET A 117 20.31 -16.74 23.14
C MET A 117 19.58 -17.99 22.64
N ASP A 118 18.50 -17.77 21.91
CA ASP A 118 17.71 -18.84 21.27
C ASP A 118 17.94 -18.82 19.75
N PRO A 119 18.63 -19.83 19.18
CA PRO A 119 18.87 -19.92 17.75
C PRO A 119 17.59 -19.99 16.91
N SER A 120 16.53 -20.62 17.43
CA SER A 120 15.27 -20.77 16.70
C SER A 120 14.52 -19.44 16.57
N LEU A 121 14.51 -18.63 17.63
CA LEU A 121 13.95 -17.28 17.60
C LEU A 121 14.74 -16.37 16.68
N THR A 122 16.08 -16.49 16.71
CA THR A 122 16.97 -15.72 15.84
C THR A 122 16.70 -16.01 14.36
N GLN A 123 16.58 -17.29 13.98
CA GLN A 123 16.27 -17.67 12.61
C GLN A 123 14.89 -17.15 12.14
N ARG A 124 13.88 -17.25 13.01
CA ARG A 124 12.53 -16.75 12.74
C ARG A 124 12.50 -15.23 12.57
N ALA A 125 13.19 -14.49 13.44
CA ALA A 125 13.31 -13.05 13.34
C ALA A 125 14.01 -12.61 12.04
N GLN A 126 15.09 -13.28 11.65
CA GLN A 126 15.80 -13.01 10.39
C GLN A 126 14.91 -13.26 9.16
N LEU A 127 14.16 -14.36 9.16
CA LEU A 127 13.21 -14.65 8.09
C LEU A 127 12.10 -13.58 8.03
N TRP A 128 11.53 -13.22 9.17
CA TRP A 128 10.53 -12.17 9.27
C TRP A 128 11.06 -10.84 8.73
N GLU A 129 12.28 -10.45 9.12
CA GLU A 129 12.93 -9.22 8.67
C GLU A 129 13.14 -9.22 7.15
N LEU A 130 13.72 -10.29 6.61
CA LEU A 130 13.94 -10.43 5.17
C LEU A 130 12.64 -10.31 4.37
N LEU A 131 11.61 -11.06 4.76
CA LEU A 131 10.30 -11.01 4.10
C LEU A 131 9.64 -9.63 4.26
N SER A 132 9.84 -8.97 5.40
CA SER A 132 9.29 -7.64 5.66
C SER A 132 9.98 -6.56 4.83
N GLN A 133 11.28 -6.70 4.53
CA GLN A 133 12.00 -5.83 3.59
C GLN A 133 11.54 -6.05 2.15
N ILE A 134 11.33 -7.30 1.73
CA ILE A 134 10.74 -7.60 0.41
C ILE A 134 9.36 -6.98 0.28
N ARG A 135 8.52 -7.12 1.31
CA ARG A 135 7.19 -6.46 1.38
C ARG A 135 7.31 -4.94 1.24
N LEU A 136 8.27 -4.32 1.92
CA LEU A 136 8.52 -2.87 1.81
C LEU A 136 8.92 -2.48 0.38
N ALA A 137 9.80 -3.24 -0.28
CA ALA A 137 10.18 -2.99 -1.67
C ALA A 137 8.96 -3.04 -2.60
N ILE A 138 8.05 -3.99 -2.41
CA ILE A 138 6.80 -4.07 -3.18
C ILE A 138 5.92 -2.84 -2.92
N LEU A 139 5.77 -2.39 -1.67
CA LEU A 139 5.01 -1.18 -1.34
C LEU A 139 5.60 0.06 -2.04
N VAL A 140 6.92 0.17 -2.13
CA VAL A 140 7.60 1.26 -2.87
C VAL A 140 7.28 1.18 -4.36
N VAL A 141 7.28 0.00 -4.98
CA VAL A 141 6.88 -0.15 -6.39
C VAL A 141 5.43 0.28 -6.60
N LEU A 142 4.52 -0.14 -5.72
CA LEU A 142 3.11 0.24 -5.76
C LEU A 142 2.92 1.75 -5.58
N SER A 143 3.77 2.41 -4.81
CA SER A 143 3.69 3.86 -4.60
C SER A 143 4.13 4.61 -5.84
N ILE A 144 5.19 4.17 -6.51
CA ILE A 144 5.62 4.74 -7.80
C ILE A 144 4.47 4.66 -8.81
N ILE A 145 3.79 3.51 -8.92
CA ILE A 145 2.61 3.35 -9.80
C ILE A 145 1.52 4.37 -9.44
N LEU A 146 1.26 4.56 -8.15
CA LEU A 146 0.28 5.51 -7.67
C LEU A 146 0.66 6.95 -8.02
N PHE A 147 1.90 7.37 -7.74
CA PHE A 147 2.42 8.70 -8.05
C PHE A 147 2.42 8.99 -9.56
N LEU A 148 2.73 8.00 -10.40
CA LEU A 148 2.59 8.11 -11.86
C LEU A 148 1.14 8.32 -12.32
N GLY A 149 0.14 8.14 -11.45
CA GLY A 149 -1.23 8.54 -11.75
C GLY A 149 -1.53 10.02 -11.54
N LEU A 150 -0.77 10.72 -10.70
CA LEU A 150 -0.93 12.17 -10.53
C LEU A 150 -0.57 12.94 -11.81
N THR A 151 0.35 12.40 -12.62
CA THR A 151 0.75 13.01 -13.90
C THR A 151 -0.29 12.82 -15.01
N LYS A 152 -1.33 11.99 -14.79
CA LYS A 152 -2.38 11.72 -15.78
C LYS A 152 -3.57 12.68 -15.61
N ALA A 153 -4.30 12.91 -16.70
CA ALA A 153 -5.47 13.79 -16.71
C ALA A 153 -6.58 13.33 -15.72
N ALA A 154 -7.13 14.30 -14.98
CA ALA A 154 -8.26 14.11 -14.06
C ALA A 154 -9.62 14.05 -14.77
N ASP A 155 -9.64 14.39 -16.06
CA ASP A 155 -10.85 14.49 -16.85
C ASP A 155 -11.24 13.15 -17.46
N LYS A 156 -12.50 13.08 -17.91
CA LYS A 156 -13.03 11.86 -18.52
C LYS A 156 -12.19 11.53 -19.75
N VAL A 157 -11.95 10.23 -19.97
CA VAL A 157 -11.40 9.75 -21.24
C VAL A 157 -12.36 10.19 -22.34
N SER A 158 -11.95 11.12 -23.20
CA SER A 158 -12.74 11.52 -24.37
C SER A 158 -12.80 10.34 -25.33
N THR A 159 -13.99 9.77 -25.53
CA THR A 159 -14.22 8.79 -26.59
C THR A 159 -13.88 9.46 -27.93
N PRO A 160 -13.09 8.83 -28.82
CA PRO A 160 -12.88 9.36 -30.15
C PRO A 160 -14.24 9.51 -30.83
N LYS A 161 -14.57 10.70 -31.34
CA LYS A 161 -15.74 10.87 -32.21
C LYS A 161 -15.46 10.12 -33.51
N THR A 162 -15.93 8.87 -33.62
CA THR A 162 -15.95 8.14 -34.89
C THR A 162 -16.76 8.99 -35.88
N ASN A 163 -16.11 9.36 -36.99
CA ASN A 163 -16.61 10.23 -38.05
C ASN A 163 -18.10 10.00 -38.41
N GLN A 164 -18.95 10.95 -38.04
CA GLN A 164 -20.24 11.20 -38.72
C GLN A 164 -19.97 11.87 -40.08
N LYS A 165 -19.42 11.13 -41.04
CA LYS A 165 -19.41 11.51 -42.46
C LYS A 165 -19.39 10.26 -43.34
N ALA A 166 -20.50 9.51 -43.35
CA ALA A 166 -20.78 8.51 -44.38
C ALA A 166 -22.27 8.14 -44.39
N LYS A 167 -23.16 9.13 -44.54
CA LYS A 167 -24.56 8.88 -44.90
C LYS A 167 -25.24 10.16 -45.38
N ALA A 168 -24.96 10.54 -46.61
CA ALA A 168 -25.85 11.33 -47.45
C ALA A 168 -25.29 11.39 -48.88
N VAL A 169 -25.59 10.37 -49.69
CA VAL A 169 -26.18 10.57 -51.03
C VAL A 169 -27.00 9.31 -51.34
N GLN A 170 -28.31 9.51 -51.48
CA GLN A 170 -29.33 8.51 -51.84
C GLN A 170 -29.38 8.31 -53.37
N PRO A 171 -30.05 7.25 -53.86
CA PRO A 171 -29.92 6.74 -55.22
C PRO A 171 -30.73 7.57 -56.22
N GLN A 172 -30.16 7.84 -57.40
CA GLN A 172 -30.94 8.38 -58.52
C GLN A 172 -31.46 7.22 -59.37
N GLN A 173 -32.78 7.18 -59.48
CA GLN A 173 -33.57 6.17 -60.17
C GLN A 173 -33.37 6.18 -61.69
N VAL A 174 -33.58 5.00 -62.27
CA VAL A 174 -33.74 4.70 -63.70
C VAL A 174 -35.06 5.29 -64.22
N GLY A 175 -35.07 5.85 -65.42
CA GLY A 175 -36.31 6.20 -66.13
C GLY A 175 -36.09 6.65 -67.58
N VAL A 176 -36.31 5.70 -68.50
CA VAL A 176 -36.66 5.74 -69.95
C VAL A 176 -35.91 6.72 -70.86
#